data_AF-A0A942TF73-F1
#
_entry.id   AF-A0A942TF73-F1
#
_cell.length_a   1.000
_cell.length_b   1.000
_cell.length_c   1.000
_cell.angle_alpha   90.00
_cell.angle_beta   90.00
_cell.angle_gamma   90.00
#
_symmetry.space_group_name_H-M   'P 1'
#
loop_
_entity.id
_entity.type
_entity.pdbx_description
1 polymer ?
#
loop_
_entity_poly.entity_id
_entity_poly.type
_entity_poly.pdbx_seq_one_letter_code
_entity_poly.pdbx_strand_id
1 'polypeptide(L)'
;MENNVVISNTLQQRFVVMYLGLDRFKNINDTLGPAIGDQLLIQISKRLQNCLQEECFLARIGGDEFSILIPNTRLENTFNIAHEIIDSIGKPFFINEYELFITASIGLCSYPNDGEDTQSLMKNADIALNLAKEEGKNQYKAFSSIKDIKTFKAFSIENSLHKAMEKDEFELYYQPKIDIQSNRIIGAEALIRWNHPEWDLISPKEFISLAEDTGLIIPIGTWVKETACKQNKEWQDEGLAIVPVAVNISAKRFMQKEFVQSIEKILREVDLDPQYLEIEITENSLMENEELAIEVIHQLNKLRLKVSLDDFGTGYSALSYLKQFKVDTIKIDRSFIKEIGTNPQDELIVKGIINLIQSLEINVIAEGVETEEQLKFLEEHHCNQVQGYLYSKPVKADVFKELLKKGKIEIHADKGKANQNVENRRKYFRLSLPHPLSADLTITKFMGKDISLGKTEVLIHDLSVGGLGFFSDIKMAVRSDMILNIETEILGKIIEFVGKIVWMKELNDDVYQYWMEFIIEEHERDEIAKVINTLTVKIRKNPILPDCRFITTDINTFFKNHK
;
A
#
# COMPACT_ATOMS: atom_id res chain seq x y z
N MET A 1 16.17 34.32 -4.11
CA MET A 1 16.11 33.24 -3.09
C MET A 1 17.19 33.43 -2.04
N GLU A 2 18.48 33.48 -2.40
CA GLU A 2 19.60 33.72 -1.46
C GLU A 2 19.43 34.97 -0.58
N ASN A 3 19.07 36.12 -1.16
CA ASN A 3 18.81 37.34 -0.39
C ASN A 3 17.64 37.17 0.61
N ASN A 4 16.61 36.38 0.27
CA ASN A 4 15.48 36.12 1.18
C ASN A 4 15.86 35.16 2.30
N VAL A 5 16.75 34.20 2.08
CA VAL A 5 17.34 33.36 3.14
C VAL A 5 18.10 34.25 4.13
N VAL A 6 18.94 35.16 3.64
CA VAL A 6 19.71 36.10 4.48
C VAL A 6 18.81 37.06 5.27
N ILE A 7 17.79 37.65 4.62
CA ILE A 7 16.82 38.55 5.26
C ILE A 7 15.99 37.79 6.31
N SER A 8 15.51 36.59 5.97
CA SER A 8 14.66 35.77 6.84
C SER A 8 15.42 35.23 8.06
N ASN A 9 16.70 34.88 7.90
CA ASN A 9 17.58 34.49 9.01
C ASN A 9 17.85 35.66 9.97
N THR A 10 17.86 36.90 9.45
CA THR A 10 18.09 38.11 10.25
C THR A 10 16.81 38.62 10.95
N LEU A 11 15.63 38.40 10.34
CA LEU A 11 14.33 38.92 10.81
C LEU A 11 13.38 37.84 11.39
N GLN A 12 13.80 36.58 11.46
CA GLN A 12 12.97 35.42 11.82
C GLN A 12 11.67 35.29 10.99
N GLN A 13 11.71 35.67 9.72
CA GLN A 13 10.55 35.60 8.83
C GLN A 13 10.48 34.23 8.13
N ARG A 14 9.27 33.74 7.90
CA ARG A 14 9.03 32.48 7.16
C ARG A 14 8.66 32.81 5.72
N PHE A 15 9.05 31.94 4.79
CA PHE A 15 8.61 32.04 3.40
C PHE A 15 8.37 30.64 2.83
N VAL A 16 7.60 30.57 1.76
CA VAL A 16 7.30 29.32 1.06
C VAL A 16 7.81 29.39 -0.37
N VAL A 17 8.29 28.26 -0.86
CA VAL A 17 8.78 28.04 -2.21
C VAL A 17 7.86 27.01 -2.85
N MET A 18 7.27 27.33 -3.99
CA MET A 18 6.59 26.37 -4.84
C MET A 18 7.46 26.07 -6.05
N TYR A 19 7.60 24.80 -6.38
CA TYR A 19 8.23 24.30 -7.58
C TYR A 19 7.17 23.64 -8.45
N LEU A 20 6.95 24.15 -9.65
CA LEU A 20 5.85 23.77 -10.53
C LEU A 20 6.42 23.17 -11.80
N GLY A 21 5.89 22.01 -12.21
CA GLY A 21 6.18 21.38 -13.50
C GLY A 21 4.90 21.13 -14.28
N LEU A 22 4.92 21.41 -15.58
CA LEU A 22 3.79 21.14 -16.46
C LEU A 22 3.71 19.65 -16.81
N ASP A 23 2.53 19.07 -16.73
CA ASP A 23 2.36 17.65 -16.99
C ASP A 23 2.29 17.37 -18.49
N ARG A 24 3.12 16.43 -18.97
CA ARG A 24 3.13 15.98 -20.37
C ARG A 24 3.37 17.10 -21.39
N PHE A 25 4.00 18.21 -21.01
CA PHE A 25 4.31 19.33 -21.92
C PHE A 25 5.14 18.88 -23.14
N LYS A 26 6.04 17.91 -22.95
CA LYS A 26 6.81 17.29 -24.03
C LYS A 26 5.92 16.76 -25.15
N ASN A 27 4.76 16.17 -24.84
CA ASN A 27 3.84 15.65 -25.86
C ASN A 27 3.32 16.77 -26.77
N ILE A 28 3.11 17.98 -26.23
CA ILE A 28 2.70 19.14 -27.02
C ILE A 28 3.83 19.55 -27.97
N ASN A 29 5.07 19.61 -27.48
CA ASN A 29 6.22 19.91 -28.34
C ASN A 29 6.44 18.87 -29.44
N ASP A 30 6.34 17.59 -29.09
CA ASP A 30 6.55 16.49 -30.02
C ASP A 30 5.43 16.41 -31.07
N THR A 31 4.20 16.83 -30.73
CA THR A 31 3.03 16.74 -31.61
C THR A 31 2.78 18.02 -32.44
N LEU A 32 2.87 19.20 -31.81
CA LEU A 32 2.49 20.49 -32.39
C LEU A 32 3.68 21.41 -32.66
N GLY A 33 4.88 20.96 -32.29
CA GLY A 33 6.13 21.65 -32.53
C GLY A 33 6.52 22.68 -31.45
N PRO A 34 7.82 23.00 -31.33
CA PRO A 34 8.33 23.89 -30.28
C PRO A 34 7.73 25.29 -30.30
N ALA A 35 7.34 25.82 -31.45
CA ALA A 35 6.78 27.17 -31.58
C ALA A 35 5.43 27.32 -30.85
N ILE A 36 4.59 26.28 -30.86
CA ILE A 36 3.32 26.25 -30.12
C ILE A 36 3.60 26.10 -28.62
N GLY A 37 4.56 25.25 -28.25
CA GLY A 37 5.00 25.10 -26.86
C GLY A 37 5.52 26.41 -26.26
N ASP A 38 6.31 27.19 -27.00
CA ASP A 38 6.83 28.48 -26.55
C ASP A 38 5.69 29.49 -26.30
N GLN A 39 4.69 29.54 -27.19
CA GLN A 39 3.51 30.39 -26.99
C GLN A 39 2.69 29.97 -25.77
N LEU A 40 2.59 28.65 -25.53
CA LEU A 40 1.91 28.10 -24.37
C LEU A 40 2.62 28.50 -23.07
N LEU A 41 3.94 28.41 -23.03
CA LEU A 41 4.73 28.85 -21.87
C LEU A 41 4.56 30.35 -21.58
N ILE A 42 4.45 31.19 -22.60
CA ILE A 42 4.16 32.62 -22.43
C ILE A 42 2.77 32.83 -21.82
N GLN A 43 1.74 32.11 -22.28
CA GLN A 43 0.40 32.24 -21.71
C GLN A 43 0.33 31.69 -20.28
N ILE A 44 0.99 30.58 -19.99
CA ILE A 44 1.11 30.01 -18.65
C ILE A 44 1.78 31.01 -17.70
N SER A 45 2.87 31.64 -18.13
CA SER A 45 3.56 32.66 -17.31
C SER A 45 2.62 33.81 -16.93
N LYS A 46 1.80 34.29 -17.87
CA LYS A 46 0.80 35.33 -17.61
C LYS A 46 -0.31 34.85 -16.67
N ARG A 47 -0.75 33.61 -16.84
CA ARG A 47 -1.81 33.02 -16.01
C ARG A 47 -1.33 32.83 -14.58
N LEU A 48 -0.09 32.38 -14.39
CA LEU A 48 0.57 32.30 -13.09
C LEU A 48 0.70 33.67 -12.44
N GLN A 49 1.12 34.71 -13.18
CA GLN A 49 1.20 36.08 -12.64
C GLN A 49 -0.15 36.58 -12.13
N ASN A 50 -1.26 36.24 -12.81
CA ASN A 50 -2.59 36.66 -12.37
C ASN A 50 -3.09 35.93 -11.10
N CYS A 51 -2.53 34.77 -10.78
CA CYS A 51 -2.84 34.01 -9.56
C CYS A 51 -2.02 34.48 -8.35
N LEU A 52 -1.04 35.37 -8.54
CA LEU A 52 -0.08 35.75 -7.53
C LEU A 52 -0.28 37.21 -7.08
N GLN A 53 -0.01 37.48 -5.81
CA GLN A 53 0.01 38.84 -5.26
C GLN A 53 1.31 39.57 -5.63
N GLU A 54 1.32 40.91 -5.58
CA GLU A 54 2.48 41.73 -5.98
C GLU A 54 3.77 41.42 -5.20
N GLU A 55 3.65 40.90 -3.99
CA GLU A 55 4.79 40.55 -3.12
C GLU A 55 5.41 39.18 -3.46
N CYS A 56 4.75 38.37 -4.30
CA CYS A 56 5.24 37.06 -4.73
C CYS A 56 6.25 37.18 -5.87
N PHE A 57 7.27 36.32 -5.88
CA PHE A 57 8.26 36.26 -6.95
C PHE A 57 8.01 35.03 -7.82
N LEU A 58 7.81 35.22 -9.12
CA LEU A 58 7.71 34.14 -10.11
C LEU A 58 8.97 34.10 -10.97
N ALA A 59 9.54 32.91 -11.15
CA ALA A 59 10.67 32.65 -12.03
C ALA A 59 10.42 31.41 -12.89
N ARG A 60 10.95 31.40 -14.12
CA ARG A 60 11.09 30.17 -14.92
C ARG A 60 12.49 29.64 -14.75
N ILE A 61 12.62 28.38 -14.34
CA ILE A 61 13.91 27.79 -13.96
C ILE A 61 14.57 27.15 -15.19
N GLY A 62 13.78 26.51 -16.04
CA GLY A 62 14.22 25.91 -17.28
C GLY A 62 13.12 25.01 -17.85
N GLY A 63 13.15 24.72 -19.16
CA GLY A 63 12.15 23.85 -19.78
C GLY A 63 10.71 24.29 -19.49
N ASP A 64 9.93 23.37 -18.95
CA ASP A 64 8.53 23.53 -18.52
C ASP A 64 8.37 23.73 -17.00
N GLU A 65 9.44 24.15 -16.32
CA GLU A 65 9.49 24.30 -14.87
C GLU A 65 9.50 25.78 -14.42
N PHE A 66 8.71 26.06 -13.38
CA PHE A 66 8.55 27.36 -12.76
C PHE A 66 8.80 27.27 -11.26
N SER A 67 9.25 28.37 -10.66
CA SER A 67 9.38 28.51 -9.21
C SER A 67 8.70 29.78 -8.73
N ILE A 68 7.99 29.68 -7.62
CA ILE A 68 7.28 30.78 -6.97
C ILE A 68 7.81 30.91 -5.54
N LEU A 69 8.19 32.12 -5.13
CA LEU A 69 8.55 32.43 -3.76
C LEU A 69 7.51 33.37 -3.16
N ILE A 70 6.91 32.94 -2.06
CA ILE A 70 5.89 33.69 -1.33
C ILE A 70 6.51 34.12 0.01
N PRO A 71 6.84 35.40 0.18
CA PRO A 71 7.47 35.89 1.41
C PRO A 71 6.46 35.97 2.57
N ASN A 72 6.98 36.01 3.79
CA ASN A 72 6.23 36.26 5.03
C ASN A 72 4.96 35.40 5.22
N THR A 73 5.04 34.12 4.86
CA THR A 73 3.89 33.21 4.91
C THR A 73 4.24 31.89 5.57
N ARG A 74 3.20 31.17 6.00
CA ARG A 74 3.30 29.78 6.46
C ARG A 74 2.79 28.85 5.38
N LEU A 75 3.26 27.60 5.40
CA LEU A 75 2.91 26.57 4.42
C LEU A 75 1.40 26.41 4.24
N GLU A 76 0.66 26.38 5.35
CA GLU A 76 -0.79 26.13 5.36
C GLU A 76 -1.57 27.22 4.62
N ASN A 77 -1.07 28.47 4.68
CA ASN A 77 -1.69 29.61 4.02
C ASN A 77 -1.49 29.58 2.49
N THR A 78 -0.61 28.71 1.98
CA THR A 78 -0.27 28.65 0.56
C THR A 78 -1.01 27.55 -0.21
N PHE A 79 -1.73 26.67 0.49
CA PHE A 79 -2.52 25.61 -0.15
C PHE A 79 -3.63 26.16 -1.04
N ASN A 80 -4.30 27.23 -0.63
CA ASN A 80 -5.31 27.89 -1.46
C ASN A 80 -4.71 28.47 -2.73
N ILE A 81 -3.51 29.06 -2.65
CA ILE A 81 -2.80 29.62 -3.81
C ILE A 81 -2.37 28.49 -4.77
N ALA A 82 -1.85 27.38 -4.24
CA ALA A 82 -1.49 26.21 -5.04
C ALA A 82 -2.73 25.63 -5.76
N HIS A 83 -3.86 25.53 -5.05
CA HIS A 83 -5.12 25.08 -5.63
C HIS A 83 -5.62 26.01 -6.74
N GLU A 84 -5.63 27.32 -6.50
CA GLU A 84 -6.02 28.32 -7.51
C GLU A 84 -5.13 28.27 -8.76
N ILE A 85 -3.82 28.03 -8.59
CA ILE A 85 -2.90 27.86 -9.72
C ILE A 85 -3.26 26.63 -10.55
N ILE A 86 -3.50 25.49 -9.92
CA ILE A 86 -3.86 24.24 -10.61
C ILE A 86 -5.18 24.43 -11.38
N ASP A 87 -6.21 24.95 -10.73
CA ASP A 87 -7.51 25.22 -11.33
C ASP A 87 -7.41 26.21 -12.49
N SER A 88 -6.55 27.21 -12.36
CA SER A 88 -6.30 28.20 -13.40
C SER A 88 -5.61 27.56 -14.61
N ILE A 89 -4.56 26.76 -14.39
CA ILE A 89 -3.85 26.07 -15.47
C ILE A 89 -4.76 25.06 -16.18
N GLY A 90 -5.62 24.34 -15.47
CA GLY A 90 -6.55 23.36 -16.06
C GLY A 90 -7.55 23.95 -17.06
N LYS A 91 -7.74 25.28 -17.11
CA LYS A 91 -8.58 25.95 -18.11
C LYS A 91 -7.94 25.93 -19.50
N PRO A 92 -8.73 25.92 -20.60
CA PRO A 92 -8.18 25.85 -21.94
C PRO A 92 -7.25 27.03 -22.28
N PHE A 93 -6.23 26.76 -23.09
CA PHE A 93 -5.36 27.75 -23.72
C PHE A 93 -5.67 27.81 -25.21
N PHE A 94 -5.97 29.00 -25.72
CA PHE A 94 -6.23 29.22 -27.14
C PHE A 94 -4.97 29.78 -27.80
N ILE A 95 -4.37 28.98 -28.69
CA ILE A 95 -3.11 29.29 -29.36
C ILE A 95 -3.28 29.00 -30.85
N ASN A 96 -3.32 30.06 -31.64
CA ASN A 96 -3.70 30.02 -33.06
C ASN A 96 -5.06 29.31 -33.25
N GLU A 97 -5.09 28.23 -34.03
CA GLU A 97 -6.27 27.38 -34.25
C GLU A 97 -6.49 26.28 -33.19
N TYR A 98 -5.60 26.14 -32.20
CA TYR A 98 -5.65 25.06 -31.22
C TYR A 98 -6.26 25.50 -29.88
N GLU A 99 -7.12 24.63 -29.34
CA GLU A 99 -7.56 24.65 -27.95
C GLU A 99 -6.80 23.58 -27.18
N LEU A 100 -5.92 23.99 -26.27
CA LEU A 100 -5.02 23.09 -25.54
C LEU A 100 -5.40 22.99 -24.08
N PHE A 101 -5.42 21.76 -23.57
CA PHE A 101 -5.57 21.45 -22.15
C PHE A 101 -4.26 20.90 -21.61
N ILE A 102 -3.80 21.47 -20.51
CA ILE A 102 -2.60 21.01 -19.80
C ILE A 102 -2.85 21.13 -18.30
N THR A 103 -2.24 20.23 -17.54
CA THR A 103 -2.27 20.24 -16.09
C THR A 103 -0.89 20.56 -15.54
N ALA A 104 -0.81 20.89 -14.26
CA ALA A 104 0.45 21.14 -13.59
C ALA A 104 0.49 20.42 -12.25
N SER A 105 1.68 19.98 -11.88
CA SER A 105 1.98 19.45 -10.56
C SER A 105 2.84 20.46 -9.79
N ILE A 106 2.68 20.55 -8.47
CA ILE A 106 3.38 21.55 -7.64
C ILE A 106 3.97 20.91 -6.37
N GLY A 107 5.26 21.09 -6.11
CA GLY A 107 5.91 20.82 -4.83
C GLY A 107 6.03 22.08 -3.98
N LEU A 108 5.69 22.05 -2.69
CA LEU A 108 5.84 23.20 -1.78
C LEU A 108 6.94 22.94 -0.74
N CYS A 109 7.68 23.96 -0.32
CA CYS A 109 8.65 23.91 0.78
C CYS A 109 8.57 25.17 1.63
N SER A 110 8.72 25.04 2.94
CA SER A 110 8.70 26.13 3.90
C SER A 110 10.08 26.39 4.51
N TYR A 111 10.54 27.63 4.51
CA TYR A 111 11.74 28.03 5.26
C TYR A 111 11.36 28.42 6.69
N PRO A 112 12.15 28.02 7.71
CA PRO A 112 13.37 27.19 7.64
C PRO A 112 13.14 25.68 7.73
N ASN A 113 11.90 25.23 7.97
CA ASN A 113 11.61 23.83 8.30
C ASN A 113 12.12 22.86 7.22
N ASP A 114 11.89 23.20 5.96
CA ASP A 114 12.17 22.37 4.79
C ASP A 114 13.54 22.63 4.15
N GLY A 115 14.40 23.39 4.84
CA GLY A 115 15.76 23.69 4.41
C GLY A 115 16.19 25.08 4.88
N GLU A 116 17.41 25.17 5.40
CA GLU A 116 18.00 26.43 5.89
C GLU A 116 18.81 27.19 4.82
N ASP A 117 19.01 26.58 3.65
CA ASP A 117 19.73 27.15 2.53
C ASP A 117 18.97 26.96 1.20
N THR A 118 19.31 27.79 0.22
CA THR A 118 18.69 27.82 -1.11
C THR A 118 18.74 26.46 -1.81
N GLN A 119 19.87 25.75 -1.72
CA GLN A 119 20.08 24.50 -2.43
C GLN A 119 19.21 23.39 -1.83
N SER A 120 19.14 23.32 -0.50
CA SER A 120 18.27 22.40 0.22
C SER A 120 16.80 22.64 -0.08
N LEU A 121 16.33 23.90 -0.02
CA LEU A 121 14.94 24.24 -0.34
C LEU A 121 14.53 23.88 -1.77
N MET A 122 15.39 24.18 -2.76
CA MET A 122 15.11 23.85 -4.17
C MET A 122 15.06 22.35 -4.40
N LYS A 123 16.04 21.60 -3.86
CA LYS A 123 16.07 20.13 -3.96
C LYS A 123 14.82 19.49 -3.33
N ASN A 124 14.42 20.00 -2.17
CA ASN A 124 13.29 19.47 -1.43
C ASN A 124 11.96 19.80 -2.11
N ALA A 125 11.83 20.99 -2.71
CA ALA A 125 10.64 21.35 -3.46
C ALA A 125 10.50 20.50 -4.75
N ASP A 126 11.62 20.15 -5.39
CA ASP A 126 11.65 19.23 -6.53
C ASP A 126 11.24 17.80 -6.13
N ILE A 127 11.69 17.30 -4.97
CA ILE A 127 11.22 15.99 -4.45
C ILE A 127 9.69 16.00 -4.25
N ALA A 128 9.14 17.06 -3.65
CA ALA A 128 7.70 17.16 -3.47
C ALA A 128 6.93 17.28 -4.79
N LEU A 129 7.52 17.95 -5.80
CA LEU A 129 6.95 18.00 -7.14
C LEU A 129 6.89 16.61 -7.78
N ASN A 130 7.94 15.81 -7.64
CA ASN A 130 7.97 14.45 -8.20
C ASN A 130 6.95 13.54 -7.51
N LEU A 131 6.81 13.62 -6.18
CA LEU A 131 5.76 12.91 -5.45
C LEU A 131 4.35 13.28 -5.96
N ALA A 132 4.08 14.57 -6.17
CA ALA A 132 2.81 15.00 -6.77
C ALA A 132 2.58 14.39 -8.17
N LYS A 133 3.64 14.20 -8.97
CA LYS A 133 3.55 13.58 -10.29
C LYS A 133 3.32 12.06 -10.22
N GLU A 134 3.87 11.38 -9.22
CA GLU A 134 3.71 9.94 -9.00
C GLU A 134 2.31 9.60 -8.48
N GLU A 135 1.77 10.40 -7.55
CA GLU A 135 0.46 10.18 -6.92
C GLU A 135 -0.75 10.52 -7.82
N GLY A 136 -0.54 10.84 -9.11
CA GLY A 136 -1.65 11.05 -10.07
C GLY A 136 -1.59 12.31 -10.94
N LYS A 137 -0.61 13.20 -10.75
CA LYS A 137 -0.46 14.50 -11.46
C LYS A 137 -1.64 15.45 -11.22
N ASN A 138 -1.56 16.67 -11.75
CA ASN A 138 -2.59 17.70 -11.55
C ASN A 138 -2.91 18.00 -10.07
N GLN A 139 -1.89 17.99 -9.21
CA GLN A 139 -2.05 18.18 -7.77
C GLN A 139 -0.83 18.87 -7.16
N TYR A 140 -0.93 19.24 -5.89
CA TYR A 140 0.18 19.82 -5.15
C TYR A 140 0.52 18.98 -3.92
N LYS A 141 1.81 18.91 -3.59
CA LYS A 141 2.33 18.27 -2.37
C LYS A 141 3.24 19.22 -1.64
N ALA A 142 3.03 19.37 -0.34
CA ALA A 142 4.07 19.93 0.51
C ALA A 142 5.17 18.90 0.74
N PHE A 143 6.41 19.37 0.64
CA PHE A 143 7.56 18.68 1.17
C PHE A 143 7.44 18.64 2.69
N SER A 144 7.65 17.46 3.24
CA SER A 144 7.91 17.28 4.66
C SER A 144 9.39 16.95 4.80
N SER A 145 10.19 17.91 5.26
CA SER A 145 11.62 17.72 5.64
C SER A 145 11.86 16.57 6.59
N ILE A 146 10.84 16.25 7.36
CA ILE A 146 10.86 15.10 8.21
C ILE A 146 10.17 13.99 7.42
N LYS A 147 10.98 13.12 6.77
CA LYS A 147 10.47 11.91 6.10
C LYS A 147 9.58 11.21 7.10
N ASP A 148 8.29 11.11 6.81
CA ASP A 148 7.42 10.32 7.66
C ASP A 148 7.89 8.85 7.64
N ILE A 149 7.39 8.07 8.58
CA ILE A 149 7.85 6.68 8.76
C ILE A 149 7.59 5.86 7.48
N LYS A 150 6.49 6.14 6.75
CA LYS A 150 6.14 5.47 5.48
C LYS A 150 7.17 5.75 4.38
N THR A 151 7.50 7.02 4.16
CA THR A 151 8.47 7.44 3.13
C THR A 151 9.86 6.88 3.44
N PHE A 152 10.27 6.90 4.71
CA PHE A 152 11.54 6.30 5.13
C PHE A 152 11.55 4.79 4.92
N LYS A 153 10.45 4.10 5.27
CA LYS A 153 10.31 2.67 5.03
C LYS A 153 10.40 2.32 3.55
N ALA A 154 9.63 2.99 2.69
CA ALA A 154 9.65 2.77 1.24
C ALA A 154 11.06 2.94 0.65
N PHE A 155 11.79 3.98 1.06
CA PHE A 155 13.19 4.19 0.66
C PHE A 155 14.14 3.08 1.14
N SER A 156 13.97 2.57 2.37
CA SER A 156 14.77 1.46 2.90
C SER A 156 14.49 0.16 2.13
N ILE A 157 13.23 -0.09 1.78
CA ILE A 157 12.78 -1.22 0.95
C ILE A 157 13.39 -1.13 -0.44
N GLU A 158 13.24 -0.01 -1.15
CA GLU A 158 13.78 0.16 -2.50
C GLU A 158 15.29 -0.11 -2.57
N ASN A 159 16.07 0.46 -1.65
CA ASN A 159 17.52 0.25 -1.60
C ASN A 159 17.93 -1.19 -1.30
N SER A 160 17.11 -1.91 -0.54
CA SER A 160 17.39 -3.29 -0.15
C SER A 160 16.94 -4.30 -1.21
N LEU A 161 15.97 -3.94 -2.06
CA LEU A 161 15.34 -4.84 -3.03
C LEU A 161 16.36 -5.40 -4.03
N HIS A 162 17.32 -4.59 -4.46
CA HIS A 162 18.42 -5.02 -5.33
C HIS A 162 19.26 -6.15 -4.72
N LYS A 163 19.44 -6.15 -3.40
CA LYS A 163 20.28 -7.14 -2.68
C LYS A 163 19.48 -8.33 -2.15
N ALA A 164 18.16 -8.21 -2.07
CA ALA A 164 17.28 -9.21 -1.49
C ALA A 164 17.41 -10.58 -2.18
N MET A 165 17.55 -10.58 -3.50
CA MET A 165 17.77 -11.82 -4.28
C MET A 165 19.11 -12.48 -4.00
N GLU A 166 20.18 -11.69 -3.82
CA GLU A 166 21.54 -12.22 -3.57
C GLU A 166 21.70 -12.78 -2.15
N LYS A 167 20.81 -12.37 -1.24
CA LYS A 167 20.87 -12.70 0.19
C LYS A 167 19.82 -13.72 0.64
N ASP A 168 19.11 -14.34 -0.29
CA ASP A 168 18.04 -15.32 -0.03
C ASP A 168 16.98 -14.77 0.94
N GLU A 169 16.63 -13.49 0.81
CA GLU A 169 15.66 -12.83 1.71
C GLU A 169 14.20 -13.08 1.30
N PHE A 170 13.97 -13.60 0.08
CA PHE A 170 12.63 -13.96 -0.39
C PHE A 170 12.25 -15.39 0.02
N GLU A 171 10.99 -15.57 0.40
CA GLU A 171 10.40 -16.89 0.60
C GLU A 171 8.99 -16.97 -0.01
N LEU A 172 8.50 -18.17 -0.28
CA LEU A 172 7.14 -18.39 -0.75
C LEU A 172 6.24 -18.88 0.38
N TYR A 173 5.10 -18.22 0.50
CA TYR A 173 3.97 -18.71 1.29
C TYR A 173 2.94 -19.30 0.33
N TYR A 174 2.15 -20.24 0.82
CA TYR A 174 1.16 -20.97 0.04
C TYR A 174 -0.20 -20.81 0.69
N GLN A 175 -1.18 -20.38 -0.10
CA GLN A 175 -2.58 -20.32 0.34
C GLN A 175 -3.39 -21.40 -0.38
N PRO A 176 -4.15 -22.24 0.34
CA PRO A 176 -4.92 -23.32 -0.29
C PRO A 176 -6.14 -22.77 -1.03
N LYS A 177 -6.40 -23.31 -2.21
CA LYS A 177 -7.67 -23.22 -2.94
C LYS A 177 -8.53 -24.43 -2.56
N ILE A 178 -9.78 -24.21 -2.17
CA ILE A 178 -10.65 -25.22 -1.58
C ILE A 178 -11.88 -25.45 -2.45
N ASP A 179 -12.24 -26.73 -2.64
CA ASP A 179 -13.56 -27.12 -3.12
C ASP A 179 -14.56 -27.14 -1.95
N ILE A 180 -15.62 -26.32 -2.05
CA ILE A 180 -16.59 -26.11 -0.98
C ILE A 180 -17.31 -27.41 -0.61
N GLN A 181 -17.67 -28.23 -1.60
CA GLN A 181 -18.48 -29.42 -1.36
C GLN A 181 -17.72 -30.51 -0.60
N SER A 182 -16.43 -30.69 -0.90
CA SER A 182 -15.61 -31.74 -0.33
C SER A 182 -14.69 -31.28 0.80
N ASN A 183 -14.54 -29.96 0.97
CA ASN A 183 -13.54 -29.28 1.80
C ASN A 183 -12.10 -29.71 1.49
N ARG A 184 -11.85 -30.16 0.26
CA ARG A 184 -10.53 -30.63 -0.17
C ARG A 184 -9.71 -29.50 -0.77
N ILE A 185 -8.40 -29.59 -0.58
CA ILE A 185 -7.44 -28.75 -1.27
C ILE A 185 -7.40 -29.17 -2.74
N ILE A 186 -7.70 -28.25 -3.64
CA ILE A 186 -7.70 -28.46 -5.10
C ILE A 186 -6.57 -27.73 -5.81
N GLY A 187 -5.86 -26.85 -5.11
CA GLY A 187 -4.78 -26.03 -5.63
C GLY A 187 -4.13 -25.24 -4.50
N ALA A 188 -3.05 -24.53 -4.84
CA ALA A 188 -2.44 -23.55 -3.95
C ALA A 188 -2.04 -22.31 -4.75
N GLU A 189 -2.11 -21.13 -4.15
CA GLU A 189 -1.48 -19.94 -4.70
C GLU A 189 -0.14 -19.70 -3.99
N ALA A 190 0.93 -19.52 -4.78
CA ALA A 190 2.25 -19.16 -4.28
C ALA A 190 2.38 -17.64 -4.19
N LEU A 191 2.55 -17.17 -2.96
CA LEU A 191 2.58 -15.77 -2.59
C LEU A 191 3.96 -15.43 -2.04
N ILE A 192 4.71 -14.61 -2.78
CA ILE A 192 6.03 -14.15 -2.34
C ILE A 192 5.93 -13.38 -1.03
N ARG A 193 6.92 -13.55 -0.17
CA ARG A 193 7.15 -12.73 1.02
C ARG A 193 8.62 -12.35 1.08
N TRP A 194 8.90 -11.20 1.65
CA TRP A 194 10.27 -10.74 1.82
C TRP A 194 10.61 -10.62 3.31
N ASN A 195 11.54 -11.44 3.77
CA ASN A 195 12.13 -11.36 5.10
C ASN A 195 13.18 -10.26 5.13
N HIS A 196 12.74 -9.03 5.41
CA HIS A 196 13.63 -7.89 5.46
C HIS A 196 14.38 -7.84 6.80
N PRO A 197 15.72 -7.65 6.80
CA PRO A 197 16.51 -7.60 8.04
C PRO A 197 16.15 -6.41 8.94
N GLU A 198 15.61 -5.34 8.35
CA GLU A 198 15.26 -4.11 9.08
C GLU A 198 13.77 -4.04 9.49
N TRP A 199 12.87 -4.60 8.66
CA TRP A 199 11.41 -4.38 8.73
C TRP A 199 10.61 -5.67 8.94
N ASP A 200 11.28 -6.78 9.25
CA ASP A 200 10.71 -8.14 9.32
C ASP A 200 10.00 -8.52 8.00
N LEU A 201 8.86 -9.19 8.09
CA LEU A 201 8.13 -9.70 6.93
C LEU A 201 7.39 -8.59 6.18
N ILE A 202 7.84 -8.28 4.97
CA ILE A 202 7.22 -7.28 4.08
C ILE A 202 6.20 -7.97 3.14
N SER A 203 5.05 -7.32 2.96
CA SER A 203 3.98 -7.78 2.05
C SER A 203 4.31 -7.45 0.59
N PRO A 204 3.90 -8.29 -0.39
CA PRO A 204 4.01 -7.99 -1.82
C PRO A 204 3.52 -6.58 -2.19
N LYS A 205 2.40 -6.14 -1.61
CA LYS A 205 1.81 -4.82 -1.87
C LYS A 205 2.79 -3.67 -1.63
N GLU A 206 3.78 -3.84 -0.75
CA GLU A 206 4.75 -2.79 -0.40
C GLU A 206 5.97 -2.73 -1.33
N PHE A 207 6.31 -3.81 -2.04
CA PHE A 207 7.54 -3.86 -2.85
C PHE A 207 7.34 -4.24 -4.31
N ILE A 208 6.19 -4.80 -4.71
CA ILE A 208 5.94 -5.20 -6.11
C ILE A 208 5.94 -3.98 -7.03
N SER A 209 5.27 -2.87 -6.66
CA SER A 209 5.29 -1.63 -7.45
C SER A 209 6.72 -1.10 -7.62
N LEU A 210 7.51 -1.08 -6.55
CA LEU A 210 8.93 -0.69 -6.61
C LEU A 210 9.75 -1.62 -7.52
N ALA A 211 9.47 -2.93 -7.49
CA ALA A 211 10.10 -3.91 -8.36
C ALA A 211 9.74 -3.70 -9.84
N GLU A 212 8.51 -3.26 -10.13
CA GLU A 212 8.04 -2.99 -11.48
C GLU A 212 8.66 -1.72 -12.08
N ASP A 213 8.85 -0.69 -11.27
CA ASP A 213 9.47 0.59 -11.67
C ASP A 213 10.97 0.44 -11.91
N THR A 214 11.65 -0.35 -11.08
CA THR A 214 13.08 -0.65 -11.20
C THR A 214 13.40 -1.79 -12.18
N GLY A 215 12.38 -2.51 -12.67
CA GLY A 215 12.52 -3.68 -13.54
C GLY A 215 12.95 -4.98 -12.84
N LEU A 216 13.16 -4.94 -11.52
CA LEU A 216 13.47 -6.12 -10.68
C LEU A 216 12.32 -7.15 -10.62
N ILE A 217 11.11 -6.78 -11.03
CA ILE A 217 9.98 -7.72 -11.12
C ILE A 217 10.26 -8.92 -12.04
N ILE A 218 11.09 -8.75 -13.07
CA ILE A 218 11.43 -9.81 -14.03
C ILE A 218 12.28 -10.92 -13.37
N PRO A 219 13.45 -10.60 -12.76
CA PRO A 219 14.24 -11.62 -12.06
C PRO A 219 13.50 -12.19 -10.85
N ILE A 220 12.75 -11.38 -10.08
CA ILE A 220 11.91 -11.87 -8.97
C ILE A 220 10.86 -12.86 -9.47
N GLY A 221 10.12 -12.52 -10.54
CA GLY A 221 9.12 -13.40 -11.13
C GLY A 221 9.72 -14.71 -11.66
N THR A 222 10.96 -14.68 -12.13
CA THR A 222 11.68 -15.90 -12.54
C THR A 222 11.99 -16.79 -11.34
N TRP A 223 12.53 -16.20 -10.27
CA TRP A 223 12.81 -16.90 -9.02
C TRP A 223 11.54 -17.49 -8.38
N VAL A 224 10.42 -16.75 -8.38
CA VAL A 224 9.12 -17.22 -7.85
C VAL A 224 8.66 -18.48 -8.59
N LYS A 225 8.70 -18.46 -9.93
CA LYS A 225 8.28 -19.60 -10.75
C LYS A 225 9.14 -20.83 -10.52
N GLU A 226 10.47 -20.67 -10.53
CA GLU A 226 11.40 -21.76 -10.30
C GLU A 226 11.19 -22.38 -8.92
N THR A 227 11.06 -21.54 -7.89
CA THR A 227 10.86 -21.98 -6.50
C THR A 227 9.51 -22.66 -6.31
N ALA A 228 8.44 -22.12 -6.89
CA ALA A 228 7.11 -22.74 -6.86
C ALA A 228 7.09 -24.10 -7.56
N CYS A 229 7.72 -24.22 -8.74
CA CYS A 229 7.80 -25.49 -9.46
C CYS A 229 8.60 -26.53 -8.67
N LYS A 230 9.77 -26.15 -8.14
CA LYS A 230 10.62 -27.02 -7.32
C LYS A 230 9.87 -27.50 -6.09
N GLN A 231 9.23 -26.58 -5.36
CA GLN A 231 8.47 -26.94 -4.17
C GLN A 231 7.32 -27.89 -4.47
N ASN A 232 6.60 -27.69 -5.58
CA ASN A 232 5.53 -28.61 -6.00
C ASN A 232 6.09 -30.00 -6.31
N LYS A 233 7.20 -30.08 -7.08
CA LYS A 233 7.86 -31.35 -7.36
C LYS A 233 8.32 -32.07 -6.09
N GLU A 234 8.91 -31.35 -5.15
CA GLU A 234 9.30 -31.91 -3.84
C GLU A 234 8.10 -32.50 -3.09
N TRP A 235 6.96 -31.82 -3.07
CA TRP A 235 5.75 -32.37 -2.47
C TRP A 235 5.26 -33.65 -3.16
N GLN A 236 5.37 -33.72 -4.50
CA GLN A 236 5.01 -34.93 -5.25
C GLN A 236 5.97 -36.09 -4.97
N ASP A 237 7.27 -35.83 -4.91
CA ASP A 237 8.30 -36.83 -4.65
C ASP A 237 8.19 -37.39 -3.21
N GLU A 238 7.67 -36.59 -2.28
CA GLU A 238 7.32 -37.03 -0.91
C GLU A 238 6.00 -37.81 -0.82
N GLY A 239 5.28 -37.98 -1.93
CA GLY A 239 4.00 -38.70 -1.98
C GLY A 239 2.81 -37.92 -1.44
N LEU A 240 2.88 -36.59 -1.40
CA LEU A 240 1.76 -35.73 -1.01
C LEU A 240 0.72 -35.59 -2.12
N ALA A 241 -0.41 -34.96 -1.79
CA ALA A 241 -1.47 -34.69 -2.76
C ALA A 241 -0.95 -33.83 -3.92
N ILE A 242 -1.19 -34.29 -5.14
CA ILE A 242 -0.73 -33.63 -6.35
C ILE A 242 -1.76 -32.56 -6.76
N VAL A 243 -1.46 -31.30 -6.48
CA VAL A 243 -2.32 -30.15 -6.77
C VAL A 243 -1.57 -29.09 -7.58
N PRO A 244 -2.25 -28.34 -8.47
CA PRO A 244 -1.63 -27.22 -9.16
C PRO A 244 -1.22 -26.12 -8.18
N VAL A 245 -0.07 -25.49 -8.46
CA VAL A 245 0.40 -24.29 -7.77
C VAL A 245 0.31 -23.12 -8.73
N ALA A 246 -0.43 -22.09 -8.34
CA ALA A 246 -0.62 -20.88 -9.10
C ALA A 246 0.45 -19.83 -8.76
N VAL A 247 0.92 -19.13 -9.79
CA VAL A 247 1.92 -18.06 -9.68
C VAL A 247 1.44 -16.82 -10.43
N ASN A 248 1.49 -15.68 -9.76
CA ASN A 248 1.16 -14.38 -10.34
C ASN A 248 2.22 -13.91 -11.34
N ILE A 249 1.77 -13.41 -12.49
CA ILE A 249 2.63 -12.88 -13.55
C ILE A 249 2.25 -11.43 -13.86
N SER A 250 3.23 -10.54 -13.86
CA SER A 250 3.01 -9.14 -14.25
C SER A 250 2.73 -9.00 -15.76
N ALA A 251 1.92 -8.01 -16.12
CA ALA A 251 1.57 -7.67 -17.51
C ALA A 251 2.82 -7.54 -18.40
N LYS A 252 3.83 -6.81 -17.92
CA LYS A 252 5.11 -6.59 -18.60
C LYS A 252 5.81 -7.90 -18.98
N ARG A 253 5.75 -8.93 -18.12
CA ARG A 253 6.40 -10.22 -18.39
C ARG A 253 5.54 -11.11 -19.29
N PHE A 254 4.23 -11.09 -19.10
CA PHE A 254 3.29 -11.86 -19.89
C PHE A 254 3.38 -11.52 -21.39
N MET A 255 3.62 -10.24 -21.71
CA MET A 255 3.74 -9.74 -23.09
C MET A 255 5.12 -9.97 -23.75
N GLN A 256 6.09 -10.62 -23.07
CA GLN A 256 7.41 -10.88 -23.65
C GLN A 256 7.40 -12.09 -24.58
N LYS A 257 8.07 -11.97 -25.74
CA LYS A 257 8.11 -13.02 -26.76
C LYS A 257 8.70 -14.34 -26.25
N GLU A 258 9.65 -14.27 -25.32
CA GLU A 258 10.34 -15.42 -24.74
C GLU A 258 9.64 -15.99 -23.49
N PHE A 259 8.47 -15.46 -23.12
CA PHE A 259 7.78 -15.85 -21.89
C PHE A 259 7.46 -17.34 -21.86
N VAL A 260 6.79 -17.86 -22.89
CA VAL A 260 6.36 -19.27 -22.94
C VAL A 260 7.56 -20.21 -22.96
N GLN A 261 8.60 -19.90 -23.74
CA GLN A 261 9.83 -20.70 -23.79
C GLN A 261 10.53 -20.71 -22.42
N SER A 262 10.47 -19.61 -21.67
CA SER A 262 11.03 -19.56 -20.31
C SER A 262 10.30 -20.50 -19.35
N ILE A 263 8.98 -20.64 -19.45
CA ILE A 263 8.20 -21.58 -18.65
C ILE A 263 8.56 -23.02 -19.03
N GLU A 264 8.58 -23.32 -20.33
CA GLU A 264 8.93 -24.66 -20.83
C GLU A 264 10.34 -25.10 -20.38
N LYS A 265 11.29 -24.16 -20.31
CA LYS A 265 12.62 -24.42 -19.78
C LYS A 265 12.57 -24.80 -18.30
N ILE A 266 11.89 -24.01 -17.47
CA ILE A 266 11.77 -24.27 -16.02
C ILE A 266 11.10 -25.63 -15.75
N LEU A 267 9.99 -25.92 -16.43
CA LEU A 267 9.26 -27.19 -16.27
C LEU A 267 10.13 -28.40 -16.64
N ARG A 268 10.95 -28.30 -17.70
CA ARG A 268 11.90 -29.35 -18.09
C ARG A 268 13.04 -29.53 -17.09
N GLU A 269 13.57 -28.44 -16.54
CA GLU A 269 14.65 -28.50 -15.56
C GLU A 269 14.20 -29.08 -14.22
N VAL A 270 12.96 -28.83 -13.82
CA VAL A 270 12.36 -29.33 -12.57
C VAL A 270 11.70 -30.71 -12.76
N ASP A 271 11.44 -31.14 -13.99
CA ASP A 271 10.68 -32.36 -14.31
C ASP A 271 9.26 -32.33 -13.70
N LEU A 272 8.57 -31.20 -13.88
CA LEU A 272 7.19 -31.01 -13.44
C LEU A 272 6.23 -31.08 -14.64
N ASP A 273 5.17 -31.89 -14.53
CA ASP A 273 4.12 -31.90 -15.55
C ASP A 273 3.44 -30.51 -15.61
N PRO A 274 3.34 -29.88 -16.80
CA PRO A 274 2.78 -28.55 -16.97
C PRO A 274 1.40 -28.33 -16.31
N GLN A 275 0.56 -29.36 -16.18
CA GLN A 275 -0.77 -29.24 -15.58
C GLN A 275 -0.76 -28.86 -14.08
N TYR A 276 0.40 -28.95 -13.42
CA TYR A 276 0.59 -28.63 -12.00
C TYR A 276 1.18 -27.23 -11.77
N LEU A 277 1.41 -26.47 -12.83
CA LEU A 277 1.68 -25.04 -12.77
C LEU A 277 0.46 -24.29 -13.33
N GLU A 278 -0.04 -23.34 -12.57
CA GLU A 278 -1.11 -22.43 -13.00
C GLU A 278 -0.55 -21.01 -13.09
N ILE A 279 -0.88 -20.31 -14.18
CA ILE A 279 -0.44 -18.94 -14.43
C ILE A 279 -1.60 -18.00 -14.14
N GLU A 280 -1.42 -17.13 -13.13
CA GLU A 280 -2.37 -16.07 -12.79
C GLU A 280 -1.96 -14.76 -13.46
N ILE A 281 -2.92 -14.13 -14.15
CA ILE A 281 -2.75 -12.83 -14.81
C ILE A 281 -3.93 -11.94 -14.45
N THR A 282 -3.68 -10.65 -14.27
CA THR A 282 -4.75 -9.70 -13.94
C THR A 282 -5.58 -9.32 -15.16
N GLU A 283 -6.83 -8.88 -14.93
CA GLU A 283 -7.71 -8.35 -15.98
C GLU A 283 -7.05 -7.25 -16.83
N ASN A 284 -6.35 -6.32 -16.19
CA ASN A 284 -5.65 -5.22 -16.87
C ASN A 284 -4.54 -5.73 -17.80
N SER A 285 -3.88 -6.85 -17.45
CA SER A 285 -2.84 -7.44 -18.29
C SER A 285 -3.38 -7.88 -19.65
N LEU A 286 -4.65 -8.28 -19.74
CA LEU A 286 -5.27 -8.70 -21.00
C LEU A 286 -5.60 -7.52 -21.92
N MET A 287 -5.91 -6.35 -21.34
CA MET A 287 -6.38 -5.17 -22.07
C MET A 287 -5.25 -4.35 -22.72
N GLU A 288 -4.00 -4.53 -22.28
CA GLU A 288 -2.85 -3.84 -22.87
C GLU A 288 -2.63 -4.24 -24.34
N ASN A 289 -2.79 -5.52 -24.67
CA ASN A 289 -2.67 -6.04 -26.04
C ASN A 289 -3.44 -7.36 -26.19
N GLU A 290 -4.70 -7.26 -26.58
CA GLU A 290 -5.65 -8.38 -26.65
C GLU A 290 -5.19 -9.49 -27.61
N GLU A 291 -4.73 -9.15 -28.81
CA GLU A 291 -4.31 -10.13 -29.83
C GLU A 291 -3.12 -10.95 -29.34
N LEU A 292 -2.13 -10.27 -28.75
CA LEU A 292 -0.95 -10.93 -28.19
C LEU A 292 -1.32 -11.79 -26.98
N ALA A 293 -2.21 -11.30 -26.10
CA ALA A 293 -2.67 -12.06 -24.96
C ALA A 293 -3.37 -13.37 -25.38
N ILE A 294 -4.26 -13.32 -26.38
CA ILE A 294 -4.92 -14.51 -26.94
C ILE A 294 -3.86 -15.50 -27.47
N GLU A 295 -2.85 -15.02 -28.18
CA GLU A 295 -1.77 -15.87 -28.70
C GLU A 295 -1.00 -16.55 -27.56
N VAL A 296 -0.59 -15.80 -26.54
CA VAL A 296 0.16 -16.33 -25.39
C VAL A 296 -0.66 -17.37 -24.63
N ILE A 297 -1.94 -17.09 -24.31
CA ILE A 297 -2.83 -18.05 -23.65
C ILE A 297 -2.95 -19.32 -24.50
N HIS A 298 -3.11 -19.19 -25.81
CA HIS A 298 -3.20 -20.34 -26.69
C HIS A 298 -1.92 -21.19 -26.69
N GLN A 299 -0.75 -20.56 -26.61
CA GLN A 299 0.53 -21.26 -26.49
C GLN A 299 0.67 -21.97 -25.12
N LEU A 300 0.26 -21.34 -24.02
CA LEU A 300 0.24 -21.95 -22.69
C LEU A 300 -0.69 -23.17 -22.63
N ASN A 301 -1.89 -23.05 -23.21
CA ASN A 301 -2.85 -24.15 -23.27
C ASN A 301 -2.34 -25.33 -24.10
N LYS A 302 -1.56 -25.08 -25.17
CA LYS A 302 -0.89 -26.14 -25.95
C LYS A 302 0.14 -26.91 -25.12
N LEU A 303 0.77 -26.24 -24.16
CA LEU A 303 1.66 -26.87 -23.18
C LEU A 303 0.90 -27.59 -22.05
N ARG A 304 -0.44 -27.49 -22.01
CA ARG A 304 -1.30 -27.99 -20.92
C ARG A 304 -1.10 -27.28 -19.57
N LEU A 305 -0.57 -26.06 -19.61
CA LEU A 305 -0.58 -25.16 -18.45
C LEU A 305 -2.01 -24.67 -18.22
N LYS A 306 -2.36 -24.49 -16.95
CA LYS A 306 -3.60 -23.81 -16.58
C LYS A 306 -3.38 -22.30 -16.58
N VAL A 307 -4.36 -21.55 -17.04
CA VAL A 307 -4.34 -20.09 -16.98
C VAL A 307 -5.58 -19.61 -16.25
N SER A 308 -5.37 -18.72 -15.27
CA SER A 308 -6.43 -18.09 -14.52
C SER A 308 -6.38 -16.57 -14.59
N LEU A 309 -7.57 -15.97 -14.62
CA LEU A 309 -7.74 -14.53 -14.65
C LEU A 309 -8.02 -14.02 -13.24
N ASP A 310 -7.16 -13.15 -12.75
CA ASP A 310 -7.22 -12.57 -11.40
C ASP A 310 -7.84 -11.17 -11.38
N ASP A 311 -8.25 -10.74 -10.19
CA ASP A 311 -8.86 -9.43 -9.90
C ASP A 311 -10.12 -9.11 -10.74
N PHE A 312 -10.87 -10.13 -11.16
CA PHE A 312 -11.98 -9.94 -12.11
C PHE A 312 -13.10 -9.07 -11.56
N GLY A 313 -13.51 -8.08 -12.35
CA GLY A 313 -14.59 -7.14 -12.03
C GLY A 313 -14.11 -5.77 -11.54
N THR A 314 -12.82 -5.61 -11.27
CA THR A 314 -12.23 -4.32 -10.88
C THR A 314 -11.87 -3.44 -12.08
N GLY A 315 -11.81 -4.02 -13.29
CA GLY A 315 -11.48 -3.34 -14.54
C GLY A 315 -12.67 -3.11 -15.48
N TYR A 316 -12.37 -2.55 -16.66
CA TYR A 316 -13.35 -2.36 -17.75
C TYR A 316 -13.38 -3.59 -18.66
N SER A 317 -13.90 -4.72 -18.18
CA SER A 317 -14.05 -5.93 -18.98
C SER A 317 -15.04 -5.73 -20.13
N ALA A 318 -14.52 -5.70 -21.36
CA ALA A 318 -15.34 -5.92 -22.54
C ALA A 318 -15.66 -7.43 -22.63
N LEU A 319 -16.88 -7.80 -22.20
CA LEU A 319 -17.45 -9.17 -22.22
C LEU A 319 -17.22 -9.92 -23.53
N SER A 320 -17.04 -9.21 -24.64
CA SER A 320 -16.71 -9.74 -25.96
C SER A 320 -15.41 -10.55 -26.01
N TYR A 321 -14.44 -10.25 -25.15
CA TYR A 321 -13.12 -10.88 -25.20
C TYR A 321 -12.95 -12.04 -24.23
N LEU A 322 -13.69 -12.06 -23.11
CA LEU A 322 -13.73 -13.21 -22.19
C LEU A 322 -14.04 -14.52 -22.92
N LYS A 323 -14.91 -14.48 -23.93
CA LYS A 323 -15.22 -15.66 -24.76
C LYS A 323 -14.03 -16.13 -25.61
N GLN A 324 -13.13 -15.23 -25.97
CA GLN A 324 -11.97 -15.51 -26.82
C GLN A 324 -10.77 -15.98 -25.98
N PHE A 325 -10.63 -15.43 -24.77
CA PHE A 325 -9.65 -15.89 -23.79
C PHE A 325 -10.04 -17.28 -23.28
N LYS A 326 -9.37 -18.31 -23.76
CA LYS A 326 -9.56 -19.70 -23.30
C LYS A 326 -8.87 -19.92 -21.95
N VAL A 327 -9.28 -19.17 -20.93
CA VAL A 327 -8.80 -19.34 -19.55
C VAL A 327 -9.53 -20.50 -18.87
N ASP A 328 -8.87 -21.16 -17.93
CA ASP A 328 -9.43 -22.30 -17.19
C ASP A 328 -10.26 -21.84 -15.99
N THR A 329 -9.88 -20.73 -15.37
CA THR A 329 -10.49 -20.22 -14.13
C THR A 329 -10.54 -18.70 -14.12
N ILE A 330 -11.62 -18.14 -13.56
CA ILE A 330 -11.75 -16.71 -13.27
C ILE A 330 -11.89 -16.54 -11.76
N LYS A 331 -11.07 -15.66 -11.19
CA LYS A 331 -11.01 -15.34 -9.77
C LYS A 331 -11.79 -14.05 -9.52
N ILE A 332 -12.86 -14.13 -8.72
CA ILE A 332 -13.66 -12.95 -8.34
C ILE A 332 -12.88 -12.19 -7.26
N ASP A 333 -12.59 -10.92 -7.52
CA ASP A 333 -11.83 -10.09 -6.60
C ASP A 333 -12.49 -9.99 -5.22
N ARG A 334 -11.63 -9.94 -4.20
CA ARG A 334 -12.03 -9.86 -2.79
C ARG A 334 -12.90 -8.64 -2.49
N SER A 335 -12.74 -7.51 -3.18
CA SER A 335 -13.53 -6.31 -2.89
C SER A 335 -15.03 -6.57 -3.02
N PHE A 336 -15.45 -7.42 -3.95
CA PHE A 336 -16.84 -7.85 -4.10
C PHE A 336 -17.28 -8.84 -3.02
N ILE A 337 -16.39 -9.79 -2.66
CA ILE A 337 -16.69 -10.82 -1.66
C ILE A 337 -16.86 -10.22 -0.26
N LYS A 338 -16.10 -9.17 0.06
CA LYS A 338 -16.16 -8.49 1.35
C LYS A 338 -17.52 -7.88 1.67
N GLU A 339 -18.26 -7.46 0.65
CA GLU A 339 -19.55 -6.76 0.80
C GLU A 339 -20.77 -7.70 0.81
N ILE A 340 -20.55 -9.02 0.69
CA ILE A 340 -21.61 -10.03 0.85
C ILE A 340 -22.09 -10.04 2.30
N GLY A 341 -23.43 -9.95 2.51
CA GLY A 341 -24.06 -9.84 3.82
C GLY A 341 -24.18 -8.41 4.36
N THR A 342 -23.50 -7.42 3.76
CA THR A 342 -23.59 -6.01 4.15
C THR A 342 -24.39 -5.16 3.15
N ASN A 343 -24.21 -5.39 1.84
CA ASN A 343 -24.84 -4.61 0.79
C ASN A 343 -25.58 -5.49 -0.25
N PRO A 344 -26.93 -5.45 -0.32
CA PRO A 344 -27.70 -6.22 -1.28
C PRO A 344 -27.38 -5.91 -2.76
N GLN A 345 -26.85 -4.73 -3.08
CA GLN A 345 -26.45 -4.41 -4.46
C GLN A 345 -25.17 -5.15 -4.87
N ASP A 346 -24.21 -5.27 -3.97
CA ASP A 346 -22.94 -5.96 -4.25
C ASP A 346 -23.17 -7.48 -4.37
N GLU A 347 -24.10 -8.04 -3.58
CA GLU A 347 -24.56 -9.43 -3.76
C GLU A 347 -25.14 -9.68 -5.16
N LEU A 348 -25.90 -8.73 -5.71
CA LEU A 348 -26.44 -8.85 -7.08
C LEU A 348 -25.32 -8.82 -8.13
N ILE A 349 -24.28 -8.02 -7.91
CA ILE A 349 -23.11 -7.96 -8.80
C ILE A 349 -22.37 -9.31 -8.75
N VAL A 350 -22.04 -9.82 -7.57
CA VAL A 350 -21.36 -11.11 -7.39
C VAL A 350 -22.15 -12.24 -8.05
N LYS A 351 -23.46 -12.28 -7.82
CA LYS A 351 -24.37 -13.24 -8.47
C LYS A 351 -24.35 -13.13 -9.99
N GLY A 352 -24.37 -11.91 -10.52
CA GLY A 352 -24.28 -11.65 -11.96
C GLY A 352 -22.97 -12.17 -12.55
N ILE A 353 -21.85 -11.92 -11.87
CA ILE A 353 -20.52 -12.39 -12.27
C ILE A 353 -20.44 -13.92 -12.27
N ILE A 354 -20.90 -14.57 -11.19
CA ILE A 354 -20.90 -16.05 -11.10
C ILE A 354 -21.69 -16.67 -12.24
N ASN A 355 -22.92 -16.18 -12.49
CA ASN A 355 -23.77 -16.70 -13.56
C ASN A 355 -23.15 -16.52 -14.96
N LEU A 356 -22.50 -15.37 -15.19
CA LEU A 356 -21.80 -15.09 -16.44
C LEU A 356 -20.67 -16.11 -16.66
N ILE A 357 -19.79 -16.29 -15.67
CA ILE A 357 -18.63 -17.19 -15.77
C ILE A 357 -19.08 -18.63 -15.99
N GLN A 358 -20.11 -19.08 -15.24
CA GLN A 358 -20.70 -20.40 -15.42
C GLN A 358 -21.31 -20.60 -16.81
N SER A 359 -21.96 -19.56 -17.37
CA SER A 359 -22.53 -19.60 -18.72
C SER A 359 -21.47 -19.72 -19.82
N LEU A 360 -20.22 -19.36 -19.51
CA LEU A 360 -19.06 -19.53 -20.38
C LEU A 360 -18.36 -20.89 -20.17
N GLU A 361 -18.87 -21.73 -19.27
CA GLU A 361 -18.28 -23.03 -18.89
C GLU A 361 -16.85 -22.90 -18.32
N ILE A 362 -16.55 -21.77 -17.69
CA ILE A 362 -15.25 -21.49 -17.05
C ILE A 362 -15.39 -21.74 -15.54
N ASN A 363 -14.31 -22.22 -14.89
CA ASN A 363 -14.32 -22.38 -13.43
C ASN A 363 -14.32 -21.00 -12.75
N VAL A 364 -15.06 -20.89 -11.66
CA VAL A 364 -15.10 -19.67 -10.83
C VAL A 364 -14.53 -19.96 -9.45
N ILE A 365 -13.63 -19.10 -8.99
CA ILE A 365 -13.11 -19.11 -7.61
C ILE A 365 -13.37 -17.74 -6.98
N ALA A 366 -13.90 -17.73 -5.75
CA ALA A 366 -14.10 -16.49 -5.01
C ALA A 366 -12.94 -16.26 -4.03
N GLU A 367 -12.35 -15.06 -4.08
CA GLU A 367 -11.20 -14.70 -3.27
C GLU A 367 -11.57 -13.92 -2.01
N GLY A 368 -10.75 -14.05 -0.96
CA GLY A 368 -10.93 -13.31 0.27
C GLY A 368 -12.18 -13.72 1.07
N VAL A 369 -12.59 -14.99 0.99
CA VAL A 369 -13.66 -15.53 1.83
C VAL A 369 -13.19 -15.60 3.29
N GLU A 370 -13.81 -14.79 4.15
CA GLU A 370 -13.45 -14.60 5.56
C GLU A 370 -14.54 -15.10 6.52
N THR A 371 -15.80 -15.17 6.09
CA THR A 371 -16.94 -15.53 6.96
C THR A 371 -17.76 -16.73 6.45
N GLU A 372 -18.43 -17.44 7.35
CA GLU A 372 -19.35 -18.53 6.99
C GLU A 372 -20.56 -18.03 6.17
N GLU A 373 -20.99 -16.78 6.39
CA GLU A 373 -22.07 -16.14 5.63
C GLU A 373 -21.68 -15.96 4.16
N GLN A 374 -20.48 -15.45 3.89
CA GLN A 374 -19.92 -15.36 2.55
C GLN A 374 -19.85 -16.73 1.87
N LEU A 375 -19.34 -17.74 2.59
CA LEU A 375 -19.24 -19.10 2.07
C LEU A 375 -20.61 -19.67 1.68
N LYS A 376 -21.60 -19.50 2.55
CA LYS A 376 -22.97 -19.99 2.31
C LYS A 376 -23.60 -19.30 1.10
N PHE A 377 -23.43 -17.98 0.97
CA PHE A 377 -23.91 -17.24 -0.20
C PHE A 377 -23.29 -17.78 -1.50
N LEU A 378 -21.98 -18.06 -1.50
CA LEU A 378 -21.27 -18.61 -2.66
C LEU A 378 -21.76 -20.02 -3.02
N GLU A 379 -21.97 -20.87 -2.00
CA GLU A 379 -22.53 -22.22 -2.17
C GLU A 379 -23.94 -22.18 -2.78
N GLU A 380 -24.82 -21.32 -2.26
CA GLU A 380 -26.20 -21.12 -2.77
C GLU A 380 -26.23 -20.67 -4.23
N HIS A 381 -25.18 -19.98 -4.68
CA HIS A 381 -25.03 -19.51 -6.06
C HIS A 381 -24.10 -20.40 -6.91
N HIS A 382 -23.79 -21.61 -6.44
CA HIS A 382 -23.02 -22.62 -7.16
C HIS A 382 -21.58 -22.20 -7.53
N CYS A 383 -20.99 -21.24 -6.81
CA CYS A 383 -19.54 -21.03 -6.83
C CYS A 383 -18.94 -22.13 -5.94
N ASN A 384 -18.23 -23.10 -6.53
CA ASN A 384 -17.77 -24.30 -5.82
C ASN A 384 -16.30 -24.21 -5.36
N GLN A 385 -15.56 -23.18 -5.76
CA GLN A 385 -14.16 -23.01 -5.39
C GLN A 385 -13.97 -21.70 -4.63
N VAL A 386 -13.19 -21.74 -3.56
CA VAL A 386 -12.93 -20.57 -2.72
C VAL A 386 -11.49 -20.51 -2.27
N GLN A 387 -11.02 -19.30 -2.03
CA GLN A 387 -9.76 -19.01 -1.39
C GLN A 387 -9.97 -17.88 -0.37
N GLY A 388 -9.48 -18.06 0.86
CA GLY A 388 -9.66 -17.04 1.89
C GLY A 388 -9.29 -17.48 3.29
N TYR A 389 -9.29 -16.50 4.21
CA TYR A 389 -8.83 -16.70 5.59
C TYR A 389 -9.78 -17.55 6.42
N LEU A 390 -11.02 -17.78 5.98
CA LEU A 390 -11.94 -18.72 6.62
C LEU A 390 -11.35 -20.14 6.70
N TYR A 391 -10.59 -20.55 5.68
CA TYR A 391 -9.91 -21.86 5.65
C TYR A 391 -8.46 -21.76 6.13
N SER A 392 -7.68 -20.87 5.51
CA SER A 392 -6.29 -20.65 5.89
C SER A 392 -5.77 -19.33 5.36
N LYS A 393 -4.99 -18.64 6.19
CA LYS A 393 -4.07 -17.61 5.70
C LYS A 393 -2.98 -18.25 4.83
N PRO A 394 -2.25 -17.48 4.01
CA PRO A 394 -1.01 -17.94 3.42
C PRO A 394 -0.06 -18.45 4.52
N VAL A 395 0.56 -19.61 4.31
CA VAL A 395 1.48 -20.24 5.28
C VAL A 395 2.77 -20.70 4.62
N LYS A 396 3.84 -20.87 5.40
CA LYS A 396 5.12 -21.41 4.90
C LYS A 396 4.96 -22.82 4.35
N ALA A 397 5.86 -23.22 3.45
CA ALA A 397 5.88 -24.55 2.81
C ALA A 397 5.73 -25.71 3.80
N ASP A 398 6.45 -25.70 4.92
CA ASP A 398 6.38 -26.76 5.95
C ASP A 398 5.00 -26.89 6.58
N VAL A 399 4.34 -25.77 6.84
CA VAL A 399 2.97 -25.75 7.39
C VAL A 399 1.97 -26.18 6.33
N PHE A 400 2.16 -25.72 5.09
CA PHE A 400 1.31 -26.11 3.97
C PHE A 400 1.39 -27.62 3.68
N LYS A 401 2.58 -28.21 3.78
CA LYS A 401 2.80 -29.66 3.69
C LYS A 401 1.95 -30.44 4.69
N GLU A 402 1.80 -29.96 5.92
CA GLU A 402 0.90 -30.60 6.89
C GLU A 402 -0.58 -30.46 6.51
N LEU A 403 -0.98 -29.37 5.84
CA LEU A 403 -2.32 -29.22 5.27
C LEU A 403 -2.56 -30.21 4.11
N LEU A 404 -1.58 -30.36 3.21
CA LEU A 404 -1.64 -31.33 2.11
C LEU A 404 -1.76 -32.78 2.61
N LYS A 405 -1.05 -33.15 3.68
CA LYS A 405 -1.17 -34.49 4.30
C LYS A 405 -2.58 -34.78 4.82
N LYS A 406 -3.25 -33.77 5.38
CA LYS A 406 -4.65 -33.90 5.82
C LYS A 406 -5.59 -33.98 4.61
N GLY A 407 -5.28 -33.24 3.54
CA GLY A 407 -6.03 -33.18 2.29
C GLY A 407 -7.38 -32.46 2.38
N LYS A 408 -7.90 -32.26 3.58
CA LYS A 408 -9.10 -31.48 3.89
C LYS A 408 -8.82 -30.44 4.96
N ILE A 409 -9.45 -29.27 4.82
CA ILE A 409 -9.39 -28.21 5.84
C ILE A 409 -10.80 -28.08 6.42
N GLU A 410 -10.93 -28.38 7.71
CA GLU A 410 -12.16 -28.14 8.44
C GLU A 410 -12.25 -26.66 8.82
N ILE A 411 -13.40 -26.04 8.56
CA ILE A 411 -13.72 -24.73 9.11
C ILE A 411 -13.90 -24.93 10.61
N HIS A 412 -12.85 -24.64 11.37
CA HIS A 412 -13.02 -24.46 12.78
C HIS A 412 -13.75 -23.13 12.94
N ALA A 413 -15.08 -23.20 13.12
CA ALA A 413 -15.86 -22.08 13.60
C ALA A 413 -15.03 -21.43 14.70
N ASP A 414 -14.67 -20.17 14.49
CA ASP A 414 -14.02 -19.38 15.51
C ASP A 414 -15.09 -19.16 16.58
N LYS A 415 -15.34 -20.19 17.39
CA LYS A 415 -15.92 -20.05 18.71
C LYS A 415 -14.94 -19.13 19.36
N GLY A 416 -15.24 -17.84 19.35
CA GLY A 416 -14.36 -16.79 19.85
C GLY A 416 -13.67 -17.32 21.08
N LYS A 417 -12.42 -17.76 20.91
CA LYS A 417 -11.60 -18.17 22.04
C LYS A 417 -11.10 -16.87 22.64
N ALA A 418 -12.04 -16.16 23.26
CA ALA A 418 -11.80 -15.59 24.56
C ALA A 418 -10.99 -16.61 25.36
N ASN A 419 -9.80 -16.19 25.78
CA ASN A 419 -8.93 -16.89 26.70
C ASN A 419 -8.43 -18.27 26.22
N GLN A 420 -7.37 -18.27 25.40
CA GLN A 420 -6.25 -19.09 25.85
C GLN A 420 -5.56 -18.33 26.98
N ASN A 421 -5.54 -18.99 28.14
CA ASN A 421 -4.81 -18.63 29.34
C ASN A 421 -3.37 -18.26 29.02
N VAL A 422 -3.13 -17.02 28.60
CA VAL A 422 -1.93 -16.33 29.04
C VAL A 422 -2.17 -16.15 30.52
N GLU A 423 -1.56 -17.01 31.35
CA GLU A 423 -1.41 -16.75 32.78
C GLU A 423 -1.17 -15.26 32.94
N ASN A 424 -2.03 -14.61 33.73
CA ASN A 424 -2.04 -13.18 33.93
C ASN A 424 -0.77 -12.76 34.69
N ARG A 425 0.40 -12.81 34.03
CA ARG A 425 1.69 -12.29 34.48
C ARG A 425 1.76 -10.79 34.25
N ARG A 426 0.61 -10.09 34.34
CA ARG A 426 0.52 -8.66 34.05
C ARG A 426 0.95 -7.89 35.30
N LYS A 427 2.03 -7.12 35.18
CA LYS A 427 2.66 -6.37 36.28
C LYS A 427 1.89 -5.11 36.68
N TYR A 428 1.06 -4.53 35.78
CA TYR A 428 0.41 -3.23 35.99
C TYR A 428 -1.05 -3.19 35.49
N PHE A 429 -1.85 -2.31 36.09
CA PHE A 429 -3.22 -1.98 35.65
C PHE A 429 -3.21 -1.29 34.28
N ARG A 430 -4.18 -1.64 33.41
CA ARG A 430 -4.39 -1.04 32.10
C ARG A 430 -5.70 -0.27 32.07
N LEU A 431 -5.65 0.97 31.60
CA LEU A 431 -6.80 1.79 31.26
C LEU A 431 -7.12 1.56 29.78
N SER A 432 -8.21 0.88 29.49
CA SER A 432 -8.75 0.80 28.13
C SER A 432 -9.60 2.03 27.85
N LEU A 433 -9.28 2.72 26.76
CA LEU A 433 -9.97 3.93 26.35
C LEU A 433 -11.26 3.56 25.62
N PRO A 434 -12.41 4.17 25.95
CA PRO A 434 -13.67 3.89 25.27
C PRO A 434 -13.67 4.39 23.81
N HIS A 435 -12.85 5.40 23.51
CA HIS A 435 -12.56 5.87 22.17
C HIS A 435 -11.04 6.02 22.02
N PRO A 436 -10.43 5.69 20.87
CA PRO A 436 -9.00 5.87 20.68
C PRO A 436 -8.60 7.35 20.75
N LEU A 437 -7.39 7.62 21.23
CA LEU A 437 -6.79 8.95 21.32
C LEU A 437 -5.77 9.12 20.19
N SER A 438 -5.95 10.13 19.34
CA SER A 438 -4.97 10.47 18.30
C SER A 438 -3.66 10.97 18.92
N ALA A 439 -2.55 10.52 18.35
CA ALA A 439 -1.20 10.81 18.81
C ALA A 439 -0.22 10.88 17.62
N ASP A 440 0.83 11.66 17.78
CA ASP A 440 1.91 11.79 16.81
C ASP A 440 3.02 10.80 17.15
N LEU A 441 3.28 9.84 16.28
CA LEU A 441 4.37 8.87 16.39
C LEU A 441 5.60 9.34 15.61
N THR A 442 6.78 9.23 16.22
CA THR A 442 8.09 9.36 15.55
C THR A 442 8.97 8.17 15.90
N ILE A 443 9.90 7.82 15.01
CA ILE A 443 11.00 6.88 15.32
C ILE A 443 12.24 7.72 15.61
N THR A 444 12.76 7.63 16.84
CA THR A 444 13.94 8.38 17.30
C THR A 444 15.23 7.59 17.12
N LYS A 445 15.15 6.25 17.18
CA LYS A 445 16.26 5.35 16.83
C LYS A 445 15.78 4.22 15.96
N PHE A 446 16.58 3.86 14.96
CA PHE A 446 16.36 2.71 14.09
C PHE A 446 17.68 1.99 13.86
N MET A 447 17.68 0.67 14.05
CA MET A 447 18.90 -0.15 14.03
C MET A 447 20.00 0.37 14.97
N GLY A 448 19.60 0.93 16.12
CA GLY A 448 20.52 1.51 17.10
C GLY A 448 21.16 2.86 16.72
N LYS A 449 20.81 3.44 15.56
CA LYS A 449 21.25 4.77 15.13
C LYS A 449 20.17 5.80 15.38
N ASP A 450 20.57 7.00 15.81
CA ASP A 450 19.67 8.13 15.91
C ASP A 450 19.19 8.55 14.51
N ILE A 451 17.88 8.68 14.35
CA ILE A 451 17.24 9.15 13.12
C ILE A 451 16.23 10.24 13.47
N SER A 452 16.05 11.19 12.55
CA SER A 452 15.05 12.25 12.66
C SER A 452 13.98 12.03 11.59
N LEU A 453 12.90 11.34 11.97
CA LEU A 453 11.73 11.10 11.11
C LEU A 453 10.53 11.95 11.54
N GLY A 454 9.64 12.17 10.58
CA GLY A 454 8.43 12.96 10.76
C GLY A 454 7.45 12.30 11.67
N LYS A 455 6.48 13.11 12.09
CA LYS A 455 5.32 12.66 12.85
C LYS A 455 4.38 11.91 11.92
N THR A 456 3.97 10.71 12.32
CA THR A 456 2.87 9.99 11.70
C THR A 456 1.76 9.79 12.72
N GLU A 457 0.52 10.03 12.32
CA GLU A 457 -0.61 9.90 13.23
C GLU A 457 -0.92 8.42 13.55
N VAL A 458 -1.14 8.15 14.84
CA VAL A 458 -1.51 6.82 15.37
C VAL A 458 -2.62 6.97 16.41
N LEU A 459 -3.29 5.86 16.73
CA LEU A 459 -4.42 5.86 17.66
C LEU A 459 -4.12 5.04 18.91
N ILE A 460 -3.93 5.69 20.06
CA ILE A 460 -3.76 5.01 21.36
C ILE A 460 -5.11 4.46 21.82
N HIS A 461 -5.17 3.18 22.19
CA HIS A 461 -6.38 2.53 22.68
C HIS A 461 -6.27 2.02 24.13
N ASP A 462 -5.05 1.73 24.61
CA ASP A 462 -4.78 1.28 25.97
C ASP A 462 -3.60 2.05 26.57
N LEU A 463 -3.68 2.38 27.85
CA LEU A 463 -2.59 3.00 28.61
C LEU A 463 -2.30 2.24 29.90
N SER A 464 -1.02 2.11 30.26
CA SER A 464 -0.57 1.59 31.54
C SER A 464 0.68 2.31 32.00
N VAL A 465 1.04 2.13 33.26
CA VAL A 465 2.24 2.75 33.84
C VAL A 465 3.54 2.23 33.20
N GLY A 466 3.50 1.06 32.54
CA GLY A 466 4.67 0.43 31.90
C GLY A 466 4.62 0.37 30.38
N GLY A 467 3.60 0.95 29.74
CA GLY A 467 3.44 0.84 28.29
C GLY A 467 2.06 1.25 27.80
N LEU A 468 1.89 1.34 26.50
CA LEU A 468 0.63 1.66 25.84
C LEU A 468 0.33 0.73 24.67
N GLY A 469 -0.95 0.59 24.35
CA GLY A 469 -1.43 -0.07 23.14
C GLY A 469 -1.91 0.96 22.12
N PHE A 470 -1.52 0.81 20.86
CA PHE A 470 -1.90 1.73 19.79
C PHE A 470 -2.16 1.02 18.46
N PHE A 471 -2.93 1.65 17.58
CA PHE A 471 -3.16 1.26 16.20
C PHE A 471 -2.34 2.13 15.25
N SER A 472 -1.83 1.53 14.18
CA SER A 472 -1.14 2.22 13.09
C SER A 472 -1.46 1.54 11.77
N ASP A 473 -1.42 2.31 10.69
CA ASP A 473 -1.48 1.79 9.32
C ASP A 473 -0.10 1.45 8.73
N ILE A 474 0.95 1.58 9.55
CA ILE A 474 2.32 1.21 9.19
C ILE A 474 2.67 -0.11 9.86
N LYS A 475 3.05 -1.09 9.05
CA LYS A 475 3.68 -2.31 9.55
C LYS A 475 5.12 -2.03 10.01
N MET A 476 5.31 -1.88 11.31
CA MET A 476 6.60 -1.76 11.98
C MET A 476 7.10 -3.10 12.52
N ALA A 477 8.43 -3.28 12.54
CA ALA A 477 9.12 -4.47 13.04
C ALA A 477 9.08 -4.55 14.58
N VAL A 478 8.99 -5.76 15.13
CA VAL A 478 9.03 -5.96 16.59
C VAL A 478 10.48 -6.17 17.02
N ARG A 479 11.18 -5.07 17.33
CA ARG A 479 12.61 -5.07 17.62
C ARG A 479 13.00 -4.09 18.73
N SER A 480 14.01 -4.44 19.51
CA SER A 480 14.42 -3.68 20.70
C SER A 480 15.28 -2.44 20.42
N ASP A 481 15.86 -2.36 19.23
CA ASP A 481 16.73 -1.30 18.73
C ASP A 481 16.00 -0.29 17.83
N MET A 482 14.67 -0.37 17.78
CA MET A 482 13.78 0.66 17.24
C MET A 482 13.08 1.36 18.41
N ILE A 483 13.37 2.64 18.59
CA ILE A 483 12.82 3.46 19.69
C ILE A 483 11.80 4.43 19.11
N LEU A 484 10.61 4.40 19.68
CA LEU A 484 9.48 5.23 19.31
C LEU A 484 9.31 6.36 20.32
N ASN A 485 8.87 7.53 19.85
CA ASN A 485 8.29 8.57 20.68
C ASN A 485 6.87 8.86 20.21
N ILE A 486 5.88 8.68 21.09
CA ILE A 486 4.48 8.98 20.84
C ILE A 486 4.08 10.19 21.67
N GLU A 487 3.68 11.27 21.01
CA GLU A 487 3.27 12.53 21.62
C GLU A 487 1.74 12.71 21.47
N THR A 488 1.04 13.05 22.55
CA THR A 488 -0.40 13.33 22.49
C THR A 488 -0.81 14.38 23.52
N GLU A 489 -1.95 15.02 23.28
CA GLU A 489 -2.53 15.99 24.21
C GLU A 489 -3.55 15.32 25.12
N ILE A 490 -3.27 15.36 26.43
CA ILE A 490 -4.15 14.84 27.47
C ILE A 490 -4.42 15.94 28.48
N LEU A 491 -5.68 16.36 28.58
CA LEU A 491 -6.15 17.38 29.55
C LEU A 491 -5.41 18.71 29.40
N GLY A 492 -5.18 19.15 28.16
CA GLY A 492 -4.49 20.42 27.85
C GLY A 492 -2.97 20.40 28.09
N LYS A 493 -2.37 19.21 28.23
CA LYS A 493 -0.92 19.03 28.34
C LYS A 493 -0.43 18.05 27.29
N ILE A 494 0.69 18.41 26.65
CA ILE A 494 1.42 17.50 25.76
C ILE A 494 2.15 16.49 26.64
N ILE A 495 1.97 15.22 26.33
CA ILE A 495 2.61 14.09 27.01
C ILE A 495 3.34 13.26 25.97
N GLU A 496 4.60 12.95 26.27
CA GLU A 496 5.47 12.12 25.44
C GLU A 496 5.65 10.73 26.06
N PHE A 497 5.59 9.71 25.21
CA PHE A 497 5.79 8.32 25.59
C PHE A 497 6.92 7.73 24.75
N VAL A 498 8.06 7.51 25.39
CA VAL A 498 9.23 6.88 24.75
C VAL A 498 9.26 5.40 25.05
N GLY A 499 9.43 4.56 24.03
CA GLY A 499 9.39 3.11 24.21
C GLY A 499 9.83 2.30 23.01
N LYS A 500 9.71 0.96 23.15
CA LYS A 500 10.00 -0.02 22.11
C LYS A 500 8.79 -0.92 21.87
N ILE A 501 8.62 -1.39 20.64
CA ILE A 501 7.56 -2.37 20.33
C ILE A 501 7.98 -3.73 20.86
N VAL A 502 7.09 -4.38 21.63
CA VAL A 502 7.33 -5.74 22.16
C VAL A 502 6.32 -6.76 21.63
N TRP A 503 5.25 -6.30 21.00
CA TRP A 503 4.21 -7.14 20.45
C TRP A 503 3.43 -6.42 19.35
N MET A 504 2.98 -7.19 18.36
CA MET A 504 2.13 -6.72 17.27
C MET A 504 1.09 -7.79 16.91
N LYS A 505 -0.08 -7.33 16.46
CA LYS A 505 -1.11 -8.15 15.81
C LYS A 505 -1.71 -7.39 14.65
N GLU A 506 -1.76 -8.03 13.49
CA GLU A 506 -2.52 -7.55 12.34
C GLU A 506 -4.01 -7.78 12.57
N LEU A 507 -4.82 -6.71 12.48
CA LEU A 507 -6.27 -6.79 12.67
C LEU A 507 -6.98 -7.09 11.36
N ASN A 508 -6.68 -6.31 10.33
CA ASN A 508 -7.16 -6.44 8.97
C ASN A 508 -6.16 -5.81 8.00
N ASP A 509 -6.45 -5.82 6.70
CA ASP A 509 -5.61 -5.23 5.67
C ASP A 509 -5.28 -3.77 6.00
N ASP A 510 -3.98 -3.54 6.25
CA ASP A 510 -3.36 -2.25 6.52
C ASP A 510 -3.64 -1.63 7.90
N VAL A 511 -4.19 -2.35 8.89
CA VAL A 511 -4.25 -1.87 10.28
C VAL A 511 -3.63 -2.86 11.25
N TYR A 512 -2.66 -2.34 12.01
CA TYR A 512 -1.85 -3.11 12.95
C TYR A 512 -2.07 -2.60 14.37
N GLN A 513 -2.22 -3.53 15.31
CA GLN A 513 -2.27 -3.27 16.74
C GLN A 513 -0.90 -3.55 17.35
N TYR A 514 -0.40 -2.62 18.16
CA TYR A 514 0.91 -2.70 18.79
C TYR A 514 0.81 -2.59 20.31
N TRP A 515 1.76 -3.20 21.01
CA TRP A 515 2.06 -2.87 22.41
C TRP A 515 3.47 -2.31 22.52
N MET A 516 3.57 -1.08 23.02
CA MET A 516 4.82 -0.40 23.30
C MET A 516 5.14 -0.50 24.79
N GLU A 517 6.33 -0.99 25.12
CA GLU A 517 6.89 -0.94 26.48
C GLU A 517 7.68 0.36 26.67
N PHE A 518 7.42 1.07 27.76
CA PHE A 518 8.08 2.35 28.03
C PHE A 518 9.54 2.17 28.45
N ILE A 519 10.39 3.06 27.96
CA ILE A 519 11.79 3.21 28.36
C ILE A 519 11.88 4.52 29.13
N ILE A 520 11.52 4.46 30.41
CA ILE A 520 11.35 5.61 31.29
C ILE A 520 11.97 5.36 32.66
N GLU A 521 12.42 6.43 33.30
CA GLU A 521 12.92 6.39 34.66
C GLU A 521 11.78 6.31 35.71
N GLU A 522 12.13 6.06 36.97
CA GLU A 522 11.14 5.88 38.05
C GLU A 522 10.31 7.15 38.31
N HIS A 523 10.90 8.33 38.14
CA HIS A 523 10.21 9.62 38.35
C HIS A 523 9.17 9.91 37.25
N GLU A 524 9.50 9.66 35.98
CA GLU A 524 8.57 9.80 34.84
C GLU A 524 7.39 8.83 34.96
N ARG A 525 7.66 7.63 35.49
CA ARG A 525 6.65 6.62 35.76
C ARG A 525 5.58 7.11 36.74
N ASP A 526 5.97 7.83 37.78
CA ASP A 526 5.04 8.42 38.75
C ASP A 526 4.17 9.51 38.12
N GLU A 527 4.71 10.29 37.18
CA GLU A 527 3.93 11.29 36.43
C GLU A 527 2.89 10.64 35.52
N ILE A 528 3.29 9.62 34.75
CA ILE A 528 2.39 8.83 33.92
C ILE A 528 1.30 8.19 34.78
N ALA A 529 1.64 7.65 35.96
CA ALA A 529 0.65 7.08 36.87
C ALA A 529 -0.39 8.11 37.34
N LYS A 530 0.02 9.36 37.65
CA LYS A 530 -0.90 10.45 37.99
C LYS A 530 -1.82 10.80 36.82
N VAL A 531 -1.29 10.85 35.61
CA VAL A 531 -2.06 11.11 34.38
C VAL A 531 -3.10 10.02 34.17
N ILE A 532 -2.70 8.75 34.18
CA ILE A 532 -3.59 7.59 33.97
C ILE A 532 -4.70 7.56 35.04
N ASN A 533 -4.37 7.79 36.31
CA ASN A 533 -5.36 7.85 37.39
C ASN A 533 -6.37 8.99 37.16
N THR A 534 -5.89 10.18 36.78
CA THR A 534 -6.76 11.33 36.51
C THR A 534 -7.65 11.07 35.30
N LEU A 535 -7.09 10.53 34.22
CA LEU A 535 -7.83 10.14 33.02
C LEU A 535 -8.91 9.11 33.35
N THR A 536 -8.57 8.09 34.13
CA THR A 536 -9.50 7.02 34.56
C THR A 536 -10.72 7.59 35.28
N VAL A 537 -10.51 8.54 36.20
CA VAL A 537 -11.60 9.17 36.97
C VAL A 537 -12.46 10.06 36.08
N LYS A 538 -11.86 10.80 35.14
CA LYS A 538 -12.58 11.72 34.24
C LYS A 538 -13.36 10.97 33.15
N ILE A 539 -12.78 9.95 32.52
CA ILE A 539 -13.44 9.13 31.49
C ILE A 539 -14.69 8.44 32.03
N ARG A 540 -14.67 7.99 33.30
CA ARG A 540 -15.86 7.43 33.97
C ARG A 540 -17.04 8.42 34.04
N LYS A 541 -16.78 9.72 34.03
CA LYS A 541 -17.81 10.77 34.07
C LYS A 541 -18.22 11.24 32.69
N ASN A 542 -17.26 11.38 31.77
CA ASN A 542 -17.50 11.73 30.39
C ASN A 542 -16.53 10.94 29.49
N PRO A 543 -17.03 10.03 28.63
CA PRO A 543 -16.18 9.18 27.79
C PRO A 543 -15.34 9.95 26.76
N ILE A 544 -15.76 11.17 26.41
CA ILE A 544 -15.07 12.06 25.47
C ILE A 544 -14.78 13.36 26.22
N LEU A 545 -13.52 13.55 26.60
CA LEU A 545 -13.11 14.72 27.36
C LEU A 545 -12.77 15.88 26.42
N PRO A 546 -13.20 17.12 26.71
CA PRO A 546 -12.63 18.29 26.07
C PRO A 546 -11.12 18.34 26.37
N ASP A 547 -10.33 18.89 25.44
CA ASP A 547 -8.87 18.99 25.53
C ASP A 547 -8.13 17.63 25.48
N CYS A 548 -8.72 16.65 24.78
CA CYS A 548 -8.13 15.38 24.39
C CYS A 548 -8.51 15.07 22.93
N ARG A 549 -7.56 14.56 22.12
CA ARG A 549 -7.79 14.24 20.70
C ARG A 549 -8.53 12.90 20.48
N PHE A 550 -9.68 12.71 21.12
CA PHE A 550 -10.45 11.47 20.95
C PHE A 550 -11.05 11.38 19.55
N ILE A 551 -10.93 10.21 18.93
CA ILE A 551 -11.51 9.90 17.63
C ILE A 551 -12.79 9.08 17.82
N THR A 552 -13.90 9.57 17.26
CA THR A 552 -15.20 8.89 17.33
C THR A 552 -15.55 8.12 16.06
N THR A 553 -14.76 8.26 15.00
CA THR A 553 -14.91 7.48 13.77
C THR A 553 -14.33 6.08 13.95
N ASP A 554 -14.86 5.12 13.20
CA ASP A 554 -14.30 3.76 13.13
C ASP A 554 -12.81 3.80 12.74
N ILE A 555 -12.01 2.91 13.32
CA ILE A 555 -10.56 2.86 13.13
C ILE A 555 -10.20 2.70 11.64
N ASN A 556 -10.95 1.88 10.91
CA ASN A 556 -10.68 1.64 9.48
C ASN A 556 -11.02 2.86 8.65
N THR A 557 -12.14 3.51 8.96
CA THR A 557 -12.55 4.76 8.30
C THR A 557 -11.55 5.88 8.56
N PHE A 558 -11.02 5.96 9.78
CA PHE A 558 -9.99 6.93 10.14
C PHE A 558 -8.75 6.78 9.24
N PHE A 559 -8.13 5.60 9.22
CA PHE A 559 -6.93 5.39 8.42
C PHE A 559 -7.19 5.43 6.90
N LYS A 560 -8.39 5.06 6.43
CA LYS A 560 -8.76 5.21 5.01
C LYS A 560 -8.87 6.66 4.57
N ASN A 561 -9.38 7.55 5.42
CA ASN A 561 -9.55 8.97 5.08
C ASN A 561 -8.23 9.78 5.17
N HIS A 562 -7.16 9.17 5.71
CA HIS A 562 -5.83 9.77 5.87
C HIS A 562 -4.75 9.10 4.98
N LYS A 563 -5.16 8.21 4.08
CA LYS A 563 -4.36 7.78 2.91
C LYS A 563 -4.61 8.76 1.78
#